data_AF-X0UNM7-F1
#
_entry.id   AF-X0UNM7-F1
#
_cell.length_a   1.000
_cell.length_b   1.000
_cell.length_c   1.000
_cell.angle_alpha   90.00
_cell.angle_beta   90.00
_cell.angle_gamma   90.00
#
_symmetry.space_group_name_H-M   'P 1'
#
loop_
_entity.id
_entity.type
_entity.pdbx_description
1 polymer ?
#
loop_
_entity_poly.entity_id
_entity_poly.type
_entity_poly.pdbx_seq_one_letter_code
_entity_poly.pdbx_strand_id
1 'polypeptide(L)' 'MKSQVKLRKYHAPVWSEPIIMQMSHRGERGILIPIAEDEIKTAVGDAESYVPEEMRRKELPKLPELS' A
#
# COMPACT_ATOMS: atom_id res chain seq x y z
N MET A 1 9.82 38.18 -16.18
CA MET A 1 9.63 37.39 -14.94
C MET A 1 8.15 37.02 -14.85
N LYS A 2 7.79 35.73 -14.89
CA LYS A 2 6.37 35.34 -14.74
C LYS A 2 5.96 35.56 -13.28
N SER A 3 4.94 36.37 -13.05
CA SER A 3 4.37 36.57 -11.72
C SER A 3 3.79 35.25 -11.22
N GLN A 4 4.18 34.83 -10.02
CA GLN A 4 3.51 33.72 -9.35
C GLN A 4 2.09 34.16 -8.96
N VAL A 5 1.10 33.55 -9.61
CA VAL A 5 -0.31 33.75 -9.24
C VAL A 5 -0.59 32.97 -7.96
N LYS A 6 -0.98 33.67 -6.89
CA LYS A 6 -1.35 33.04 -5.62
C LYS A 6 -2.80 32.52 -5.69
N LEU A 7 -2.96 31.21 -5.86
CA LEU A 7 -4.26 30.55 -5.78
C LEU A 7 -4.78 30.55 -4.34
N ARG A 8 -6.04 30.95 -4.14
CA ARG A 8 -6.72 30.86 -2.84
C ARG A 8 -7.26 29.45 -2.64
N LYS A 9 -7.34 29.01 -1.38
CA LYS A 9 -8.05 27.77 -1.04
C LYS A 9 -9.52 27.92 -1.41
N TYR A 10 -10.13 26.83 -1.86
CA TYR A 10 -11.56 26.75 -2.13
C TYR A 10 -12.35 27.00 -0.84
N HIS A 11 -13.39 27.84 -0.91
CA HIS A 11 -14.14 28.32 0.25
C HIS A 11 -15.61 27.92 0.16
N ALA A 12 -15.87 26.64 0.42
CA ALA A 12 -17.20 26.07 0.62
C ALA A 12 -17.06 24.84 1.55
N PRO A 13 -18.17 24.25 2.05
CA PRO A 13 -18.11 22.99 2.78
C PRO A 13 -17.50 21.90 1.88
N VAL A 14 -16.26 21.54 2.16
CA VAL A 14 -15.53 20.45 1.51
C VAL A 14 -14.82 19.63 2.56
N TRP A 15 -14.62 18.35 2.26
CA TRP A 15 -13.75 17.51 3.06
C TRP A 15 -12.31 18.00 2.90
N SER A 16 -11.74 18.56 3.97
CA SER A 16 -10.38 19.11 3.97
C SER A 16 -9.38 18.21 4.70
N GLU A 17 -9.66 16.91 4.79
CA GLU A 17 -8.75 15.92 5.35
C GLU A 17 -8.05 15.14 4.24
N PRO A 18 -6.81 14.64 4.48
CA PRO A 18 -6.13 13.79 3.52
C PRO A 18 -6.90 12.50 3.28
N ILE A 19 -6.91 12.03 2.03
CA ILE A 19 -7.39 10.68 1.72
C ILE A 19 -6.35 9.64 2.15
N ILE A 20 -6.77 8.39 2.34
CA ILE A 20 -5.89 7.32 2.84
C ILE A 20 -4.58 7.15 2.05
N MET A 21 -4.62 7.38 0.72
CA MET A 21 -3.45 7.33 -0.15
C MET A 21 -2.41 8.43 0.12
N GLN A 22 -2.84 9.56 0.68
CA GLN A 22 -1.98 10.70 1.04
C GLN A 22 -1.36 10.57 2.43
N MET A 23 -1.86 9.62 3.23
CA MET A 23 -1.38 9.37 4.59
C MET A 23 -0.25 8.33 4.64
N SER A 24 0.11 7.71 3.52
CA SER A 24 1.07 6.61 3.46
C SER A 24 2.51 7.04 3.74
N HIS A 25 3.23 6.25 4.52
CA HIS A 25 4.69 6.35 4.66
C HIS A 25 5.36 5.04 4.23
N ARG A 26 6.38 5.16 3.39
CA ARG A 26 7.10 4.00 2.84
C ARG A 26 7.66 3.13 3.96
N GLY A 27 7.32 1.84 3.95
CA GLY A 27 7.73 0.82 4.91
C GLY A 27 6.79 0.63 6.09
N GLU A 28 5.75 1.46 6.27
CA GLU A 28 4.79 1.29 7.36
C GLU A 28 3.90 0.05 7.17
N ARG A 29 3.61 -0.63 8.29
CA ARG A 29 2.83 -1.86 8.32
C ARG A 29 1.79 -1.78 9.42
N GLY A 30 0.52 -1.92 9.04
CA GLY A 30 -0.59 -1.84 10.01
C GLY A 30 -0.70 -3.11 10.85
N ILE A 31 -0.24 -4.24 10.31
CA ILE A 31 -0.14 -5.49 11.03
C ILE A 31 1.15 -6.25 10.67
N LEU A 32 1.64 -7.01 11.64
CA LEU A 32 2.67 -8.01 11.44
C LEU A 32 1.99 -9.36 11.24
N ILE A 33 2.13 -9.92 10.04
CA ILE A 33 1.61 -11.24 9.73
C ILE A 33 2.55 -12.27 10.37
N PRO A 34 2.04 -13.17 11.23
CA PRO A 34 2.87 -14.22 11.81
C PRO A 34 3.38 -15.17 10.73
N ILE A 35 4.57 -15.72 10.95
CA ILE A 35 5.15 -16.73 10.06
C ILE A 35 4.42 -18.05 10.31
N ALA A 36 4.15 -18.80 9.23
CA ALA A 36 3.55 -20.13 9.32
C ALA A 36 4.43 -21.08 10.16
N GLU A 37 3.77 -21.93 10.95
CA GLU A 37 4.40 -22.98 11.76
C GLU A 37 4.95 -24.10 10.86
N ASP A 38 5.94 -24.84 11.37
CA ASP A 38 6.66 -25.85 10.57
C ASP A 38 5.78 -27.05 10.20
N GLU A 39 4.82 -27.42 11.06
CA GLU A 39 3.82 -28.45 10.75
C GLU A 39 2.97 -28.04 9.53
N ILE A 40 2.55 -26.78 9.49
CA ILE A 40 1.77 -26.21 8.39
C ILE A 40 2.61 -26.18 7.12
N LYS A 41 3.85 -25.67 7.19
CA LYS A 41 4.77 -25.65 6.03
C LYS A 41 5.02 -27.04 5.47
N THR A 42 5.15 -28.06 6.33
CA THR A 42 5.37 -29.44 5.90
C THR A 42 4.15 -30.04 5.21
N ALA A 43 2.95 -29.75 5.73
CA ALA A 43 1.70 -30.26 5.16
C ALA A 43 1.34 -29.59 3.82
N VAL A 44 1.65 -28.30 3.67
CA VAL A 44 1.18 -27.44 2.57
C VAL A 44 2.27 -27.27 1.50
N GLY A 45 3.54 -27.31 1.90
CA GLY A 45 4.69 -27.10 0.99
C GLY A 45 4.93 -25.63 0.67
N ASP A 46 5.69 -25.37 -0.39
CA ASP A 46 6.06 -24.02 -0.80
C ASP A 46 4.90 -23.29 -1.51
N ALA A 47 4.49 -22.15 -0.95
CA ALA A 47 3.40 -21.34 -1.48
C ALA A 47 3.71 -20.73 -2.86
N GLU A 48 4.99 -20.54 -3.22
CA GLU A 48 5.35 -20.03 -4.54
C GLU A 48 4.94 -20.97 -5.67
N SER A 49 4.88 -22.28 -5.40
CA SER A 49 4.51 -23.30 -6.39
C SER A 49 3.04 -23.19 -6.86
N TYR A 50 2.19 -22.47 -6.13
CA TYR A 50 0.75 -22.39 -6.42
C TYR A 50 0.40 -21.44 -7.56
N VAL A 51 1.28 -20.49 -7.87
CA VAL A 51 1.04 -19.49 -8.92
C VAL A 51 2.14 -19.62 -9.97
N PRO A 52 1.80 -19.98 -11.21
CA PRO A 52 2.75 -20.04 -12.33
C PRO A 52 3.49 -18.71 -12.48
N GLU A 53 4.78 -18.77 -12.82
CA GLU A 53 5.65 -17.60 -12.90
C GLU A 53 5.09 -16.48 -13.78
N GLU A 54 4.54 -16.84 -14.95
CA GLU A 54 3.94 -15.91 -15.90
C GLU A 54 2.68 -15.18 -15.38
N MET A 55 2.07 -15.70 -14.31
CA MET A 55 0.89 -15.09 -13.66
C MET A 55 1.28 -14.21 -12.47
N ARG A 56 2.54 -14.21 -12.04
CA ARG A 56 3.00 -13.42 -10.88
C ARG A 56 3.07 -11.94 -11.24
N ARG A 57 2.68 -11.08 -10.30
CA ARG A 57 2.79 -9.62 -10.48
C ARG A 57 4.26 -9.21 -10.47
N LYS A 58 4.67 -8.45 -11.49
CA LYS A 58 6.05 -7.89 -11.59
C LYS A 58 6.27 -6.70 -10.67
N GLU A 59 5.20 -5.96 -10.37
CA GLU A 59 5.22 -4.79 -9.49
C GLU A 59 4.19 -4.93 -8.38
N LEU A 60 4.52 -4.38 -7.21
CA LEU A 60 3.60 -4.33 -6.08
C LEU A 60 2.42 -3.40 -6.37
N PRO A 61 1.22 -3.71 -5.88
CA PRO A 61 0.11 -2.78 -5.95
C PRO A 61 0.42 -1.52 -5.12
N LYS A 62 0.03 -0.35 -5.62
CA LYS A 62 0.22 0.94 -4.93
C LYS A 62 -0.83 1.11 -3.83
N LEU A 63 -0.74 0.28 -2.80
CA LEU A 63 -1.55 0.38 -1.58
C LEU A 63 -0.89 1.34 -0.58
N PRO A 64 -1.67 1.99 0.30
CA PRO A 64 -1.11 2.84 1.33
C PRO A 64 -0.44 1.97 2.41
N GLU A 65 0.78 2.34 2.75
CA GLU A 65 1.57 1.81 3.86
C GLU A 65 1.30 2.68 5.09
N LEU A 66 0.63 2.12 6.11
CA LEU A 66 0.11 2.81 7.31
C LEU A 66 0.31 1.92 8.54
N SER A 67 0.34 2.49 9.76
CA SER A 67 0.42 1.78 11.06
C SER A 67 -0.93 1.62 11.77
#